data_AF-I6ZT37-F1
#
_entry.id   AF-I6ZT37-F1
#
_cell.length_a   1.000
_cell.length_b   1.000
_cell.length_c   1.000
_cell.angle_alpha   90.00
_cell.angle_beta   90.00
_cell.angle_gamma   90.00
#
_symmetry.space_group_name_H-M   'P 1'
#
loop_
_entity.id
_entity.type
_entity.pdbx_description
1 polymer ?
#
loop_
_entity_poly.entity_id
_entity_poly.type
_entity_poly.pdbx_seq_one_letter_code
_entity_poly.pdbx_strand_id
1 'polypeptide(L)'
;MIFIGDTFDFEFTTKTSNPIRCAFGKQFSILLFSDNSGIYKVSAHHLCFVVPVHYPSFVRSVLKPKDLPLRESVDRLFEFKSSKNRDRFALYVDSISNDHFQIIKELGPPKNIRENKTL
;
A
#
# COMPACT_ATOMS: atom_id res chain seq x y z
N MET A 1 -3.88 -21.65 -2.33
CA MET A 1 -2.73 -21.68 -3.26
C MET A 1 -1.85 -20.48 -2.92
N ILE A 2 -0.65 -20.70 -2.36
CA ILE A 2 0.31 -19.62 -2.07
C ILE A 2 1.01 -19.31 -3.39
N PHE A 3 0.73 -18.13 -3.97
CA PHE A 3 1.35 -17.69 -5.20
C PHE A 3 2.75 -17.15 -4.88
N ILE A 4 3.79 -17.84 -5.33
CA ILE A 4 5.18 -17.36 -5.31
C ILE A 4 5.38 -16.69 -6.67
N GLY A 5 4.99 -15.41 -6.75
CA GLY A 5 5.04 -14.62 -7.98
C GLY A 5 6.23 -13.66 -7.99
N ASP A 6 7.01 -13.73 -9.06
CA ASP A 6 8.20 -12.90 -9.25
C ASP A 6 7.85 -11.43 -9.53
N THR A 7 8.57 -10.57 -8.80
CA THR A 7 9.00 -9.21 -9.14
C THR A 7 7.91 -8.15 -9.35
N PHE A 8 7.67 -7.37 -8.30
CA PHE A 8 7.43 -5.94 -8.48
C PHE A 8 8.76 -5.25 -8.82
N ASP A 9 8.70 -4.12 -9.52
CA ASP A 9 9.88 -3.36 -9.92
C ASP A 9 10.57 -2.72 -8.71
N PHE A 10 9.78 -2.19 -7.77
CA PHE A 10 10.29 -1.60 -6.54
C PHE A 10 9.24 -1.51 -5.43
N GLU A 11 9.74 -1.43 -4.19
CA GLU A 11 8.94 -1.20 -2.99
C GLU A 11 9.11 0.24 -2.47
N PHE A 12 8.09 0.69 -1.75
CA PHE A 12 8.05 1.97 -1.05
C PHE A 12 7.04 1.87 0.09
N THR A 13 7.03 2.85 1.00
CA THR A 13 6.21 2.78 2.22
C THR A 13 5.45 4.09 2.41
N THR A 14 4.28 4.04 3.05
CA THR A 14 3.59 5.27 3.45
C THR A 14 4.28 5.95 4.65
N LYS A 15 4.19 7.29 4.72
CA LYS A 15 4.71 8.15 5.82
C LYS A 15 3.75 8.25 7.02
N THR A 16 2.81 7.33 7.15
CA THR A 16 1.76 7.33 8.18
C THR A 16 2.26 6.73 9.50
N SER A 17 1.56 6.99 10.62
CA SER A 17 1.92 6.42 11.93
C SER A 17 1.90 4.88 11.95
N ASN A 18 1.06 4.28 11.10
CA ASN A 18 1.08 2.86 10.76
C ASN A 18 1.50 2.74 9.29
N PRO A 19 2.78 2.54 8.98
CA PRO A 19 3.28 2.50 7.61
C PRO A 19 2.77 1.27 6.86
N ILE A 20 2.25 1.47 5.66
CA ILE A 20 1.82 0.39 4.76
C ILE A 20 2.91 0.21 3.71
N ARG A 21 3.45 -1.02 3.62
CA ARG A 21 4.39 -1.38 2.57
C ARG A 21 3.64 -1.55 1.25
N CYS A 22 4.13 -0.89 0.22
CA CYS A 22 3.56 -0.87 -1.11
C CYS A 22 4.62 -1.33 -2.12
N ALA A 23 4.14 -1.78 -3.27
CA ALA A 23 4.99 -2.16 -4.37
C ALA A 23 4.39 -1.69 -5.70
N PHE A 24 5.28 -1.40 -6.64
CA PHE A 24 4.90 -1.06 -8.00
C PHE A 24 5.60 -2.00 -8.98
N GLY A 25 4.84 -2.50 -9.94
CA GLY A 25 5.31 -3.28 -11.09
C GLY A 25 4.39 -2.99 -12.27
N LYS A 26 3.60 -3.98 -12.72
CA LYS A 26 2.53 -3.74 -13.70
C LYS A 26 1.42 -2.81 -13.19
N GLN A 27 1.19 -2.80 -11.87
CA GLN A 27 0.18 -1.99 -11.21
C GLN A 27 0.55 -1.74 -9.75
N PHE A 28 -0.13 -0.80 -9.10
CA PHE A 28 0.02 -0.53 -7.68
C PHE A 28 -0.49 -1.69 -6.82
N SER A 29 0.30 -2.09 -5.83
CA SER A 29 -0.05 -3.16 -4.88
C SER A 29 0.32 -2.79 -3.45
N ILE A 30 -0.44 -3.29 -2.49
CA ILE A 30 -0.07 -3.31 -1.06
C ILE A 30 0.54 -4.66 -0.71
N LEU A 31 1.48 -4.65 0.24
CA LEU A 31 2.16 -5.83 0.74
C LEU A 31 1.64 -6.16 2.14
N LEU A 32 0.93 -7.27 2.27
CA LEU A 32 0.40 -7.74 3.56
C LEU A 32 1.27 -8.88 4.08
N PHE A 33 1.99 -8.63 5.18
CA PHE A 33 2.83 -9.63 5.82
C PHE A 33 2.02 -10.41 6.84
N SER A 34 2.17 -11.74 6.82
CA SER A 34 1.61 -12.63 7.83
C SER A 34 2.66 -12.92 8.91
N ASP A 35 2.19 -13.25 10.11
CA ASP A 35 3.03 -13.81 11.18
C ASP A 35 3.52 -15.24 10.86
N ASN A 36 2.98 -15.85 9.80
CA ASN A 36 3.43 -17.15 9.32
C ASN A 36 4.69 -17.02 8.46
N SER A 37 5.57 -18.01 8.61
CA SER A 37 6.74 -18.20 7.76
C SER A 37 6.59 -19.47 6.93
N GLY A 38 7.03 -19.40 5.67
CA GLY A 38 7.16 -20.55 4.78
C GLY A 38 8.61 -20.93 4.60
N ILE A 39 8.89 -22.22 4.40
CA ILE A 39 10.22 -22.68 3.99
C ILE A 39 10.26 -22.72 2.46
N TYR A 40 11.21 -22.00 1.88
CA TYR A 40 11.49 -22.02 0.44
C TYR A 40 13.00 -22.07 0.23
N LYS A 41 13.47 -22.96 -0.65
CA LYS A 41 14.91 -23.17 -0.93
C LYS A 41 15.77 -23.27 0.35
N VAL A 42 15.32 -24.10 1.31
CA VAL A 42 16.02 -24.39 2.58
C VAL A 42 16.15 -23.17 3.52
N SER A 43 15.47 -22.06 3.22
CA SER A 43 15.44 -20.86 4.05
C SER A 43 14.02 -20.57 4.53
N ALA A 44 13.88 -20.04 5.75
CA ALA A 44 12.62 -19.56 6.26
C ALA A 44 12.36 -18.13 5.76
N HIS A 45 11.17 -17.88 5.22
CA HIS A 45 10.76 -16.59 4.68
C HIS A 45 9.41 -16.19 5.26
N HIS A 46 9.23 -14.91 5.59
CA HIS A 46 7.92 -14.38 5.94
C HIS A 46 6.97 -14.47 4.74
N LEU A 47 5.74 -14.91 5.00
CA LEU A 47 4.72 -14.93 3.97
C LEU A 47 4.21 -13.50 3.73
N CYS A 48 4.26 -13.08 2.47
CA CYS A 48 3.78 -11.78 2.00
C CYS A 48 2.73 -12.00 0.92
N PHE A 49 1.56 -11.39 1.10
CA PHE A 49 0.53 -11.32 0.08
C PHE A 49 0.67 -10.00 -0.69
N VAL A 50 0.91 -10.12 -2.00
CA VAL A 50 0.90 -8.98 -2.92
C VAL A 50 -0.52 -8.77 -3.39
N VAL A 51 -1.16 -7.70 -2.92
CA VAL A 51 -2.56 -7.41 -3.22
C VAL A 51 -2.61 -6.20 -4.14
N PRO A 52 -2.99 -6.37 -5.41
CA PRO A 52 -3.29 -5.25 -6.29
C PRO A 52 -4.39 -4.38 -5.72
N VAL A 53 -4.19 -3.06 -5.75
CA VAL A 53 -5.19 -2.12 -5.26
C VAL A 53 -5.36 -0.98 -6.26
N HIS A 54 -6.60 -0.54 -6.41
CA HIS A 54 -6.89 0.67 -7.17
C HIS A 54 -6.32 1.90 -6.45
N TYR A 55 -5.30 2.52 -7.03
CA TYR A 55 -4.53 3.60 -6.39
C TYR A 55 -5.38 4.77 -5.88
N PRO A 56 -6.35 5.31 -6.64
CA PRO A 56 -7.24 6.36 -6.14
C PRO A 56 -8.01 5.93 -4.89
N SER A 57 -8.52 4.68 -4.88
CA SER A 57 -9.24 4.12 -3.73
C SER A 57 -8.33 3.99 -2.50
N PHE A 58 -7.07 3.58 -2.70
CA PHE A 58 -6.06 3.55 -1.63
C PHE A 58 -5.82 4.94 -1.04
N VAL A 59 -5.47 5.93 -1.87
CA VAL A 59 -5.15 7.29 -1.43
C VAL A 59 -6.32 7.91 -0.66
N ARG A 60 -7.54 7.78 -1.18
CA ARG A 60 -8.75 8.33 -0.54
C ARG A 60 -9.09 7.63 0.78
N SER A 61 -8.77 6.35 0.91
CA SER A 61 -8.97 5.58 2.15
C SER A 61 -7.97 5.99 3.24
N VAL A 62 -6.71 6.22 2.86
CA VAL A 62 -5.62 6.53 3.80
C VAL A 62 -5.60 8.00 4.22
N LEU A 63 -5.76 8.94 3.28
CA LEU A 63 -5.60 10.38 3.56
C LEU A 63 -6.85 11.08 4.11
N LYS A 64 -7.92 10.32 4.41
CA LYS A 64 -9.30 10.84 4.55
C LYS A 64 -9.75 11.56 3.26
N PRO A 65 -11.07 11.68 3.00
CA PRO A 65 -11.57 12.30 1.78
C PRO A 65 -11.46 13.85 1.80
N LYS A 66 -10.24 14.38 1.87
CA LYS A 66 -9.93 15.77 1.50
C LYS A 66 -9.14 15.79 0.20
N ASP A 67 -9.37 16.82 -0.60
CA ASP A 67 -9.05 16.95 -2.02
C ASP A 67 -7.56 17.05 -2.36
N LEU A 68 -6.76 16.08 -1.91
CA LEU A 68 -5.40 15.98 -2.41
C LEU A 68 -5.44 15.42 -3.85
N PRO A 69 -4.86 16.13 -4.84
CA PRO A 69 -4.64 15.56 -6.15
C PRO A 69 -3.85 14.26 -6.03
N LEU A 70 -4.20 13.26 -6.85
CA LEU A 70 -3.51 11.97 -6.84
C LEU A 70 -2.00 12.14 -7.04
N ARG A 71 -1.60 13.07 -7.89
CA ARG A 71 -0.18 13.33 -8.13
C ARG A 71 0.58 13.82 -6.91
N GLU A 72 -0.04 14.71 -6.13
CA GLU A 72 0.55 15.21 -4.88
C GLU A 72 0.66 14.12 -3.81
N SER A 73 -0.21 13.10 -3.86
CA SER A 73 -0.13 11.99 -2.91
C SER A 73 1.18 11.20 -3.03
N VAL A 74 1.84 11.20 -4.20
CA VAL A 74 3.15 10.56 -4.38
C VAL A 74 4.16 11.09 -3.37
N ASP A 75 4.26 12.41 -3.22
CA ASP A 75 5.26 13.03 -2.36
C ASP A 75 4.81 13.12 -0.90
N ARG A 76 3.51 13.35 -0.68
CA ARG A 76 2.96 13.51 0.66
C ARG A 76 2.76 12.19 1.40
N LEU A 77 2.31 11.15 0.70
CA LEU A 77 1.95 9.89 1.32
C LEU A 77 3.12 8.91 1.37
N PHE A 78 4.05 8.93 0.41
CA PHE A 78 5.04 7.87 0.26
C PHE A 78 6.48 8.31 0.48
N GLU A 79 7.27 7.36 0.96
CA GLU A 79 8.72 7.40 1.07
C GLU A 79 9.33 6.38 0.11
N PHE A 80 10.16 6.88 -0.81
CA PHE A 80 10.83 6.08 -1.83
C PHE A 80 12.33 5.97 -1.51
N LYS A 81 12.90 4.79 -1.76
CA LYS A 81 14.35 4.56 -1.61
C LYS A 81 15.20 5.33 -2.62
N SER A 82 14.62 5.75 -3.76
CA SER A 82 15.33 6.50 -4.79
C SER A 82 14.40 7.47 -5.51
N SER A 83 14.95 8.60 -5.96
CA SER A 83 14.25 9.57 -6.81
C SER A 83 13.75 8.92 -8.10
N LYS A 84 14.56 8.04 -8.72
CA LYS A 84 14.18 7.28 -9.92
C LYS A 84 12.89 6.48 -9.71
N ASN A 85 12.71 5.84 -8.56
CA ASN A 85 11.49 5.07 -8.27
C ASN A 85 10.29 6.00 -8.05
N ARG A 86 10.50 7.12 -7.35
CA ARG A 86 9.49 8.16 -7.17
C ARG A 86 9.01 8.70 -8.52
N ASP A 87 9.92 9.00 -9.43
CA ASP A 87 9.59 9.57 -10.74
C ASP A 87 8.89 8.56 -11.65
N ARG A 88 9.31 7.29 -11.63
CA ARG A 88 8.59 6.22 -12.34
C ARG A 88 7.17 6.03 -11.80
N PHE A 89 7.00 6.07 -10.49
CA PHE A 89 5.69 5.93 -9.87
C PHE A 89 4.79 7.14 -10.17
N ALA A 90 5.36 8.34 -10.14
CA ALA A 90 4.69 9.56 -10.54
C ALA A 90 4.10 9.49 -11.95
N LEU A 91 4.88 9.03 -12.93
CA LEU A 91 4.41 8.85 -14.31
C LEU A 91 3.23 7.88 -14.41
N TYR A 92 3.22 6.83 -13.58
CA TYR A 92 2.07 5.94 -13.47
C TYR A 92 0.86 6.64 -12.86
N VAL A 93 1.04 7.46 -11.83
CA VAL A 93 -0.06 8.20 -11.20
C VAL A 93 -0.62 9.28 -12.14
N ASP A 94 0.21 9.84 -13.01
CA ASP A 94 -0.23 10.81 -14.02
C ASP A 94 -1.02 10.13 -15.17
N SER A 95 -0.89 8.80 -15.36
CA SER A 95 -1.57 8.05 -16.43
C SER A 95 -2.90 7.41 -16.03
N ILE A 96 -3.26 7.43 -14.75
CA ILE A 96 -4.51 6.86 -14.23
C ILE A 96 -5.63 7.92 -14.19
N SER A 97 -6.86 7.51 -14.48
CA SER A 97 -8.03 8.40 -14.29
C SER A 97 -8.48 8.41 -12.82
N ASN A 98 -9.03 9.55 -12.39
CA ASN A 98 -9.57 9.73 -11.03
C ASN A 98 -11.11 9.82 -11.06
N ASP A 99 -11.76 9.07 -11.94
CA ASP A 99 -13.19 9.25 -12.19
C ASP A 99 -14.06 8.53 -11.14
N HIS A 100 -13.56 7.41 -10.61
CA HIS A 100 -14.29 6.58 -9.64
C HIS A 100 -13.37 6.06 -8.54
N PHE A 101 -13.85 6.02 -7.29
CA PHE A 101 -13.13 5.37 -6.20
C PHE A 101 -14.10 4.77 -5.18
N GLN A 102 -13.61 3.78 -4.42
CA GLN A 102 -14.31 3.19 -3.29
C GLN A 102 -13.45 3.33 -2.04
N ILE A 103 -14.06 3.61 -0.90
CA ILE A 103 -13.35 3.67 0.38
C ILE A 103 -13.16 2.26 0.93
N ILE A 104 -11.91 1.87 1.12
CA ILE A 104 -11.47 0.61 1.72
C ILE A 104 -11.43 0.83 3.23
N LYS A 105 -12.41 0.27 3.93
CA LYS A 105 -12.65 0.52 5.37
C LYS A 105 -11.50 0.04 6.24
N GLU A 106 -10.82 -1.01 5.80
CA GLU A 106 -9.71 -1.70 6.46
C GLU A 106 -8.41 -0.88 6.42
N LEU A 107 -8.30 0.10 5.51
CA LEU A 107 -7.15 0.99 5.39
C LEU A 107 -7.36 2.35 6.07
N GLY A 108 -8.55 2.58 6.62
CA GLY A 108 -8.85 3.79 7.38
C GLY A 108 -8.06 3.83 8.71
N PRO A 109 -7.97 5.02 9.36
CA PRO A 109 -7.33 5.13 10.66
C PRO A 109 -7.97 4.13 11.65
N PRO A 110 -7.16 3.50 12.54
CA PRO A 110 -7.67 2.53 13.49
C PRO A 110 -8.84 3.15 14.25
N LYS A 111 -9.99 2.46 14.26
CA LYS A 111 -11.09 2.85 15.15
C LYS A 111 -10.56 2.73 16.57
N ASN A 112 -10.72 3.77 17.39
CA ASN A 112 -10.51 3.65 18.82
C ASN A 112 -11.43 2.53 19.31
N ILE A 113 -10.87 1.34 19.55
CA ILE A 113 -11.54 0.29 20.29
C ILE A 113 -11.65 0.88 21.69
N ARG A 114 -12.83 1.39 22.05
CA ARG A 114 -13.11 1.72 23.44
C ARG A 114 -12.95 0.39 24.18
N GLU A 115 -11.92 0.29 25.01
CA GLU A 115 -11.83 -0.77 25.99
C GLU A 115 -13.15 -0.74 26.76
N ASN A 116 -13.97 -1.78 26.57
CA ASN A 116 -15.06 -2.03 27.49
C ASN A 116 -14.38 -2.31 28.82
N LYS A 117 -14.34 -1.29 29.70
CA LYS A 117 -14.11 -1.52 31.12
C LYS A 117 -15.24 -2.42 31.59
N THR A 118 -14.93 -3.70 31.72
CA THR A 118 -15.75 -4.65 32.46
C THR A 118 -15.85 -4.11 33.88
N LEU A 119 -17.06 -3.68 34.26
CA LEU A 119 -17.46 -3.41 35.64
C LEU A 119 -17.57 -4.74 36.40
#